data_AF-A0A7Y2AIE9-F1
#
_entry.id   AF-A0A7Y2AIE9-F1
#
_cell.length_a   1.000
_cell.length_b   1.000
_cell.length_c   1.000
_cell.angle_alpha   90.00
_cell.angle_beta   90.00
_cell.angle_gamma   90.00
#
_symmetry.space_group_name_H-M   'P 1'
#
loop_
_entity.id
_entity.type
_entity.pdbx_description
1 polymer ?
#
loop_
_entity_poly.entity_id
_entity_poly.type
_entity_poly.pdbx_seq_one_letter_code
_entity_poly.pdbx_strand_id
1 'polypeptide(L)'
;SKPLREGSTLGFHPMAAMFFALFGSFPGLMLMSVALTAKGTKLDKDGMVESLTFVGLYAITLGVFGALVFYGTKVKSRVVDDLVVNMVDVGEETGELDTMLYKVADTYDEEVRTMTDGLTALMEPLMIVFLGLAVGFIVVSLFMPLVGLISGLA
;
A
#
# COMPACT_ATOMS: atom_id res chain seq x y z
N SER A 1 17.50 -14.24 -31.27
CA SER A 1 17.12 -13.89 -29.89
C SER A 1 15.77 -13.20 -29.95
N LYS A 2 14.78 -13.63 -29.16
CA LYS A 2 13.40 -13.13 -29.26
C LYS A 2 13.32 -11.74 -28.59
N PRO A 3 13.13 -10.64 -29.34
CA PRO A 3 13.31 -9.27 -28.84
C PRO A 3 12.31 -8.89 -27.73
N LEU A 4 11.14 -9.53 -27.67
CA LEU A 4 10.14 -9.33 -26.62
C LEU A 4 10.57 -9.87 -25.24
N ARG A 5 11.42 -10.90 -25.19
CA ARG A 5 11.96 -11.45 -23.92
C ARG A 5 13.11 -10.61 -23.35
N GLU A 6 13.86 -9.91 -24.20
CA GLU A 6 15.04 -9.14 -23.81
C GLU A 6 14.75 -7.63 -23.64
N GLY A 7 13.77 -7.07 -24.35
CA GLY A 7 13.46 -5.63 -24.32
C GLY A 7 12.37 -5.17 -23.34
N SER A 8 11.62 -6.10 -22.74
CA SER A 8 10.48 -5.80 -21.86
C SER A 8 10.93 -5.63 -20.40
N THR A 9 11.84 -4.71 -20.13
CA THR A 9 12.14 -4.29 -18.75
C THR A 9 11.65 -2.87 -18.55
N LEU A 10 10.79 -2.68 -17.55
CA LEU A 10 10.46 -1.33 -17.09
C LEU A 10 11.74 -0.72 -16.52
N GLY A 11 12.27 0.29 -17.20
CA GLY A 11 13.25 1.20 -16.62
C GLY A 11 12.59 1.99 -15.49
N PHE A 12 12.39 1.35 -14.33
CA PHE A 12 11.91 2.03 -13.14
C PHE A 12 12.99 3.06 -12.75
N HIS A 13 12.72 4.33 -13.08
CA HIS A 13 13.68 5.42 -12.93
C HIS A 13 14.03 5.62 -11.44
N PRO A 14 15.26 6.03 -11.07
CA PRO A 14 15.64 6.32 -9.68
C PRO A 14 14.68 7.29 -8.94
N MET A 15 13.89 8.08 -9.68
CA MET A 15 12.89 8.99 -9.12
C MET A 15 11.70 8.26 -8.48
N ALA A 16 11.39 7.03 -8.90
CA ALA A 16 10.34 6.23 -8.30
C ALA A 16 10.71 5.74 -6.90
N ALA A 17 11.97 5.36 -6.67
CA ALA A 17 12.47 5.02 -5.35
C ALA A 17 12.35 6.21 -4.39
N MET A 18 12.73 7.41 -4.87
CA MET A 18 12.58 8.65 -4.11
C MET A 18 11.11 8.98 -3.81
N PHE A 19 10.23 8.82 -4.81
CA PHE A 19 8.79 9.06 -4.65
C PHE A 19 8.17 8.15 -3.59
N PHE A 20 8.40 6.83 -3.67
CA PHE A 20 7.86 5.90 -2.69
C PHE A 20 8.48 6.07 -1.29
N ALA A 21 9.76 6.41 -1.19
CA ALA A 21 10.40 6.69 0.10
C ALA A 21 9.83 7.96 0.75
N LEU A 22 9.57 9.01 -0.05
CA LEU A 22 8.95 10.25 0.43
C LEU A 22 7.50 10.02 0.86
N PHE A 23 6.71 9.28 0.07
CA PHE A 23 5.31 9.04 0.36
C PHE A 23 5.12 8.08 1.55
N GLY A 24 5.96 7.04 1.65
CA GLY A 24 5.95 6.10 2.77
C GLY A 24 6.38 6.72 4.10
N SER A 25 7.27 7.73 4.07
CA SER A 25 7.70 8.44 5.28
C SER A 25 6.80 9.61 5.69
N PHE A 26 5.83 10.00 4.84
CA PHE A 26 4.97 11.17 5.05
C PHE A 26 4.19 11.16 6.39
N PRO A 27 3.57 10.05 6.83
CA PRO A 27 2.91 10.00 8.13
C PRO A 27 3.89 10.18 9.30
N GLY A 28 5.11 9.63 9.18
CA GLY A 28 6.15 9.76 10.19
C GLY A 28 6.74 11.17 10.27
N LEU A 29 6.89 11.86 9.12
CA LEU A 29 7.30 13.27 9.06
C LEU A 29 6.26 14.19 9.72
N MET A 30 4.96 13.90 9.54
CA MET A 30 3.88 14.64 10.22
C MET A 30 3.95 14.47 11.73
N LEU A 31 4.12 13.24 12.23
CA LEU A 31 4.28 12.97 13.67
C LEU A 31 5.54 13.64 14.26
N MET A 32 6.66 13.60 13.52
CA MET A 32 7.88 14.30 13.92
C MET A 32 7.70 15.82 13.95
N SER A 33 6.94 16.41 13.01
CA SER A 33 6.65 17.85 13.01
C SER A 33 5.82 18.27 14.23
N VAL A 34 4.86 17.43 14.66
CA VAL A 34 4.05 17.64 15.86
C VAL A 34 4.90 17.47 17.11
N ALA A 35 5.75 16.45 17.17
CA ALA A 35 6.66 16.21 18.30
C ALA A 35 7.66 17.37 18.50
N LEU A 36 8.24 17.88 17.41
CA LEU A 36 9.15 19.04 17.45
C LEU A 36 8.44 20.32 17.88
N THR A 37 7.17 20.50 17.49
CA THR A 37 6.35 21.67 17.87
C THR A 37 5.86 21.58 19.33
N ALA A 38 5.66 20.37 19.86
CA ALA A 38 5.24 20.14 21.24
C ALA A 38 6.38 20.32 22.26
N LYS A 39 7.65 20.24 21.81
CA LYS A 39 8.85 20.39 22.65
C LYS A 39 8.94 21.82 23.21
N GLY A 40 8.71 21.97 24.52
CA GLY A 40 8.69 23.26 25.22
C GLY A 40 7.32 23.72 25.74
N THR A 41 6.25 22.96 25.50
CA THR A 41 4.92 23.18 26.12
C THR A 41 4.70 22.25 27.32
N LYS A 42 3.61 22.42 28.09
CA LYS A 42 3.28 21.58 29.26
C LYS A 42 3.17 20.06 28.95
N LEU A 43 3.12 19.69 27.67
CA LEU A 43 3.11 18.32 27.12
C LEU A 43 4.46 17.60 27.20
N ASP A 44 5.57 18.32 27.44
CA ASP A 44 6.91 17.75 27.59
C ASP A 44 7.10 17.03 28.95
N LYS A 45 6.37 17.48 29.98
CA LYS A 45 6.51 16.96 31.35
C LYS A 45 5.94 15.55 31.56
N ASP A 46 5.19 15.03 30.60
CA ASP A 46 4.44 13.76 30.72
C ASP A 46 4.97 12.65 29.79
N GLY A 47 6.16 12.83 29.20
CA GLY A 47 6.79 11.82 28.33
C GLY A 47 6.13 11.62 26.95
N MET A 48 5.10 12.40 26.63
CA MET A 48 4.36 12.32 25.36
C MET A 48 5.20 12.79 24.16
N VAL A 49 6.10 13.75 24.35
CA VAL A 49 7.01 14.21 23.28
C VAL A 49 8.02 13.11 22.92
N GLU A 50 8.54 12.40 23.91
CA GLU A 50 9.48 11.30 23.69
C GLU A 50 8.81 10.15 22.94
N SER A 51 7.61 9.73 23.36
CA SER A 51 6.85 8.69 22.65
C SER A 51 6.47 9.10 21.23
N LEU A 52 6.07 10.35 20.99
CA LEU A 52 5.78 10.87 19.65
C LEU A 52 7.03 10.90 18.76
N THR A 53 8.20 11.25 19.29
CA THR A 53 9.45 11.17 18.52
C THR A 53 9.86 9.74 18.18
N PHE A 54 9.68 8.79 19.11
CA PHE A 54 9.94 7.38 18.84
C PHE A 54 8.99 6.83 17.78
N VAL A 55 7.69 7.08 17.91
CA VAL A 55 6.69 6.64 16.92
C VAL A 55 6.95 7.28 15.55
N GLY A 56 7.29 8.57 15.51
CA GLY A 56 7.66 9.28 14.29
C GLY A 56 8.88 8.68 13.59
N LEU A 57 9.94 8.38 14.34
CA LEU A 57 11.17 7.76 13.80
C LEU A 57 10.90 6.33 13.27
N TYR A 58 10.19 5.51 14.03
CA TYR A 58 9.81 4.16 13.59
C TYR A 58 8.94 4.20 12.34
N ALA A 59 7.97 5.13 12.25
CA ALA A 59 7.12 5.29 11.07
C ALA A 59 7.93 5.69 9.81
N ILE A 60 8.92 6.59 9.93
CA ILE A 60 9.80 6.95 8.82
C ILE A 60 10.63 5.76 8.36
N THR A 61 11.29 5.07 9.30
CA THR A 61 12.18 3.94 8.96
C THR A 61 11.41 2.79 8.31
N LEU A 62 10.22 2.47 8.79
CA LEU A 62 9.36 1.44 8.23
C LEU A 62 8.87 1.82 6.83
N GLY A 63 8.48 3.09 6.62
CA GLY A 63 8.07 3.62 5.32
C GLY A 63 9.18 3.60 4.27
N VAL A 64 10.41 4.00 4.63
CA VAL A 64 11.57 3.99 3.73
C VAL A 64 12.02 2.56 3.42
N PHE A 65 12.03 1.68 4.41
CA PHE A 65 12.37 0.26 4.21
C PHE A 65 11.36 -0.43 3.28
N GLY A 66 10.06 -0.19 3.50
CA GLY A 66 9.00 -0.68 2.63
C GLY A 66 9.14 -0.19 1.19
N ALA A 67 9.49 1.09 1.00
CA ALA A 67 9.72 1.67 -0.33
C ALA A 67 10.91 1.05 -1.07
N LEU A 68 12.02 0.77 -0.37
CA LEU A 68 13.20 0.13 -0.96
C LEU A 68 12.92 -1.32 -1.36
N VAL A 69 12.22 -2.08 -0.52
CA VAL A 69 11.80 -3.46 -0.81
C VAL A 69 10.83 -3.50 -2.00
N PHE A 70 9.88 -2.55 -2.04
CA PHE A 70 8.93 -2.43 -3.15
C PHE A 70 9.63 -2.08 -4.47
N TYR A 71 10.57 -1.13 -4.43
CA TYR A 71 11.41 -0.79 -5.59
C TYR A 71 12.21 -2.01 -6.06
N GLY A 72 12.89 -2.74 -5.15
CA GLY A 72 13.66 -3.94 -5.48
C GLY A 72 12.83 -5.03 -6.17
N THR A 73 11.58 -5.20 -5.75
CA THR A 73 10.65 -6.18 -6.33
C THR A 73 10.16 -5.76 -7.73
N LYS A 74 9.96 -4.46 -7.96
CA LYS A 74 9.40 -3.92 -9.22
C LYS A 74 10.43 -3.66 -10.32
N VAL A 75 11.73 -3.61 -10.01
CA VAL A 75 12.79 -3.35 -11.01
C VAL A 75 12.93 -4.46 -12.07
N LYS A 76 12.50 -5.69 -11.77
CA LYS A 76 12.59 -6.84 -12.71
C LYS A 76 11.26 -7.28 -13.31
N SER A 77 10.15 -6.60 -13.03
CA SER A 77 8.86 -7.03 -13.58
C SER A 77 8.82 -6.76 -15.09
N ARG A 78 8.58 -7.83 -15.86
CA ARG A 78 8.32 -7.74 -17.30
C ARG A 78 6.99 -7.04 -17.52
N VAL A 79 6.91 -6.24 -18.59
CA VAL A 79 5.68 -5.54 -19.00
C VAL A 79 4.70 -6.51 -19.66
N VAL A 80 5.24 -7.53 -20.33
CA VAL A 80 4.49 -8.54 -21.06
C VAL A 80 4.63 -9.84 -20.28
N ASP A 81 3.49 -10.46 -19.95
CA ASP A 81 3.48 -11.72 -19.23
C ASP A 81 4.02 -12.86 -20.10
N ASP A 82 4.62 -13.86 -19.45
CA ASP A 82 5.22 -15.01 -20.12
C ASP A 82 4.15 -15.84 -20.88
N LEU A 83 2.88 -15.78 -20.44
CA LEU A 83 1.74 -16.35 -21.14
C LEU A 83 1.60 -15.79 -22.56
N VAL A 84 1.66 -14.47 -22.72
CA VAL A 84 1.49 -13.80 -24.02
C VAL A 84 2.65 -14.13 -24.95
N VAL A 85 3.87 -14.14 -24.42
CA VAL A 85 5.08 -14.49 -25.20
C VAL A 85 4.97 -15.91 -25.74
N ASN A 86 4.55 -16.87 -24.91
CA ASN A 86 4.42 -18.27 -25.33
C ASN A 86 3.27 -18.48 -26.33
N MET A 87 2.15 -17.79 -26.19
CA MET A 87 1.02 -17.89 -27.12
C MET A 87 1.32 -17.26 -28.49
N VAL A 88 2.05 -16.14 -28.50
CA VAL A 88 2.53 -15.52 -29.75
C VAL A 88 3.56 -16.42 -30.45
N ASP A 89 4.49 -17.00 -29.68
CA ASP A 89 5.48 -17.95 -30.20
C ASP A 89 4.83 -19.17 -30.86
N VAL A 90 3.82 -19.77 -30.20
CA VAL A 90 3.07 -20.91 -30.74
C VAL A 90 2.23 -20.48 -31.95
N GLY A 91 1.62 -19.31 -31.92
CA GLY A 91 0.82 -18.78 -33.03
C GLY A 91 1.64 -18.43 -34.28
N GLU A 92 2.89 -18.00 -34.12
CA GLU A 92 3.83 -17.84 -35.22
C GLU A 92 4.31 -19.18 -35.79
N GLU A 93 4.56 -20.19 -34.94
CA GLU A 93 4.97 -21.53 -35.38
C GLU A 93 3.86 -22.29 -36.12
N THR A 94 2.59 -22.11 -35.73
CA THR A 94 1.43 -22.77 -36.37
C THR A 94 0.80 -21.95 -37.49
N GLY A 95 1.16 -20.67 -37.63
CA GLY A 95 0.52 -19.73 -38.55
C GLY A 95 -0.88 -19.29 -38.14
N GLU A 96 -1.29 -19.57 -36.90
CA GLU A 96 -2.62 -19.26 -36.34
C GLU A 96 -2.53 -18.16 -35.25
N LEU A 97 -1.75 -17.12 -35.51
CA LEU A 97 -1.53 -16.02 -34.56
C LEU A 97 -2.84 -15.37 -34.10
N ASP A 98 -3.80 -15.18 -35.01
CA ASP A 98 -5.11 -14.59 -34.71
C ASP A 98 -5.86 -15.38 -33.62
N THR A 99 -5.98 -16.70 -33.81
CA THR A 99 -6.61 -17.61 -32.85
C THR A 99 -5.92 -17.58 -31.48
N MET A 100 -4.58 -17.53 -31.46
CA MET A 100 -3.82 -17.46 -30.20
C MET A 100 -3.97 -16.12 -29.48
N LEU A 101 -4.09 -15.00 -30.22
CA LEU A 101 -4.35 -13.68 -29.64
C LEU A 101 -5.75 -13.58 -29.03
N TYR A 102 -6.77 -14.18 -29.66
CA TYR A 102 -8.11 -14.29 -29.06
C TYR A 102 -8.07 -15.06 -27.74
N LYS A 103 -7.31 -16.16 -27.68
CA LYS A 103 -7.16 -16.95 -26.45
C LYS A 103 -6.45 -16.19 -25.33
N VAL A 104 -5.49 -15.33 -25.67
CA VAL A 104 -4.85 -14.42 -24.71
C VAL A 104 -5.86 -13.41 -24.18
N ALA A 105 -6.68 -12.82 -25.05
CA ALA A 105 -7.73 -11.87 -24.64
C ALA A 105 -8.74 -12.52 -23.68
N ASP A 106 -9.24 -13.72 -24.01
CA ASP A 106 -10.16 -14.46 -23.15
C ASP A 106 -9.55 -14.77 -21.77
N THR A 107 -8.24 -15.07 -21.73
CA THR A 107 -7.54 -15.34 -20.47
C THR A 107 -7.44 -14.08 -19.61
N TYR A 108 -7.11 -12.93 -20.21
CA TYR A 108 -7.08 -11.66 -19.49
C TYR A 108 -8.47 -11.23 -19.00
N ASP A 109 -9.52 -11.44 -19.78
CA ASP A 109 -10.89 -11.13 -19.36
C ASP A 109 -11.31 -11.97 -18.14
N GLU A 110 -10.95 -13.25 -18.12
CA GLU A 110 -11.22 -14.14 -16.97
C GLU A 110 -10.40 -13.74 -15.73
N GLU A 111 -9.13 -13.36 -15.90
CA GLU A 111 -8.28 -12.84 -14.83
C GLU A 111 -8.84 -11.53 -14.25
N VAL A 112 -9.24 -10.59 -15.10
CA VAL A 112 -9.85 -9.31 -14.69
C VAL A 112 -11.17 -9.54 -13.96
N ARG A 113 -12.00 -10.46 -14.44
CA ARG A 113 -13.25 -10.83 -13.79
C ARG A 113 -13.00 -11.41 -12.40
N THR A 114 -12.08 -12.37 -12.28
CA THR A 114 -11.70 -12.99 -11.01
C THR A 114 -11.15 -11.96 -10.02
N MET A 115 -10.29 -11.05 -10.49
CA MET A 115 -9.78 -9.95 -9.68
C MET A 115 -10.88 -9.01 -9.21
N THR A 116 -11.83 -8.67 -10.09
CA THR A 116 -12.95 -7.77 -9.77
C THR A 116 -13.90 -8.39 -8.75
N ASP A 117 -14.21 -9.68 -8.90
CA ASP A 117 -15.03 -10.42 -7.95
C ASP A 117 -14.33 -10.51 -6.58
N GLY A 118 -13.02 -10.78 -6.56
CA GLY A 118 -12.21 -10.77 -5.34
C GLY A 118 -12.15 -9.40 -4.66
N LEU A 119 -11.98 -8.32 -5.42
CA LEU A 119 -12.00 -6.95 -4.88
C LEU A 119 -13.37 -6.61 -4.27
N THR A 120 -14.45 -7.04 -4.92
CA THR A 120 -15.82 -6.85 -4.41
C THR A 120 -16.04 -7.64 -3.13
N ALA A 121 -15.56 -8.88 -3.05
CA ALA A 121 -15.62 -9.69 -1.83
C ALA A 121 -14.81 -9.08 -0.66
N LEU A 122 -13.70 -8.38 -0.95
CA LEU A 122 -12.91 -7.67 0.06
C LEU A 122 -13.52 -6.33 0.51
N MET A 123 -14.37 -5.70 -0.31
CA MET A 123 -15.08 -4.48 0.08
C MET A 123 -16.03 -4.72 1.26
N GLU A 124 -16.71 -5.87 1.31
CA GLU A 124 -17.63 -6.22 2.38
C GLU A 124 -16.98 -6.21 3.79
N PRO A 125 -15.89 -6.96 4.06
CA PRO A 125 -15.23 -6.92 5.37
C PRO A 125 -14.63 -5.55 5.70
N LEU A 126 -14.15 -4.80 4.69
CA LEU A 126 -13.61 -3.46 4.89
C LEU A 126 -14.67 -2.50 5.43
N MET A 127 -15.89 -2.54 4.88
CA MET A 127 -17.02 -1.74 5.35
C MET A 127 -17.40 -2.08 6.80
N ILE A 128 -17.40 -3.37 7.16
CA ILE A 128 -17.70 -3.81 8.54
C ILE A 128 -16.62 -3.32 9.52
N VAL A 129 -15.34 -3.43 9.17
CA VAL A 129 -14.24 -2.92 10.00
C VAL A 129 -14.33 -1.40 10.17
N PHE A 130 -14.61 -0.67 9.09
CA PHE A 130 -14.78 0.77 9.14
C PHE A 130 -15.93 1.19 10.05
N LEU A 131 -17.10 0.53 9.93
CA LEU A 131 -18.26 0.80 10.78
C LEU A 131 -17.98 0.43 12.24
N GLY A 132 -17.31 -0.70 12.48
CA GLY A 132 -16.89 -1.11 13.82
C GLY A 132 -15.95 -0.08 14.48
N LEU A 133 -14.97 0.44 13.73
CA LEU A 133 -14.09 1.51 14.21
C LEU A 133 -14.83 2.82 14.48
N ALA A 134 -15.75 3.22 13.59
CA ALA A 134 -16.55 4.43 13.76
C ALA A 134 -17.41 4.36 15.03
N VAL A 135 -18.11 3.24 15.24
CA VAL A 135 -18.94 3.03 16.44
C VAL A 135 -18.05 2.94 17.69
N GLY A 136 -16.95 2.18 17.64
CA GLY A 136 -16.01 2.07 18.74
C GLY A 136 -15.41 3.42 19.16
N PHE A 137 -15.05 4.26 18.19
CA PHE A 137 -14.55 5.61 18.44
C PHE A 137 -15.58 6.49 19.16
N ILE A 138 -16.84 6.43 18.75
CA ILE A 138 -17.94 7.17 19.41
C ILE A 138 -18.11 6.69 20.85
N VAL A 139 -18.13 5.38 21.08
CA VAL A 139 -18.28 4.81 22.43
C VAL A 139 -17.14 5.23 23.35
N VAL A 140 -15.88 5.12 22.91
CA VAL A 140 -14.71 5.55 23.71
C VAL A 140 -14.79 7.05 24.02
N SER A 141 -15.17 7.86 23.04
CA SER A 141 -15.31 9.32 23.20
C SER A 141 -16.39 9.70 24.21
N LEU A 142 -17.43 8.89 24.38
CA LEU A 142 -18.50 9.12 25.36
C LEU A 142 -18.21 8.53 26.74
N PHE A 143 -17.57 7.36 26.80
CA PHE A 143 -17.26 6.69 28.07
C PHE A 143 -16.14 7.38 28.85
N MET A 144 -15.10 7.87 28.16
CA MET A 144 -13.98 8.58 28.81
C MET A 144 -14.43 9.77 29.67
N PRO A 145 -15.24 10.72 29.17
CA PRO A 145 -15.71 11.85 29.98
C PRO A 145 -16.69 11.40 31.08
N LEU A 146 -17.52 10.39 30.83
CA LEU A 146 -18.47 9.89 31.82
C LEU A 146 -17.76 9.30 33.05
N VAL A 147 -16.70 8.51 32.84
CA VAL A 147 -15.87 7.99 33.93
C VAL A 147 -15.19 9.12 34.70
N GLY A 148 -14.72 10.15 34.00
CA GLY A 148 -14.14 11.35 34.63
C GLY A 148 -15.14 12.08 35.55
N LEU A 149 -16.41 12.21 35.13
CA LEU A 149 -17.45 12.84 35.94
C LEU A 149 -17.81 12.03 37.19
N ILE A 150 -17.89 10.70 37.08
CA ILE A 150 -18.17 9.82 38.22
C ILE A 150 -17.01 9.85 39.23
N SER A 151 -15.76 9.77 38.75
CA SER A 151 -14.59 9.80 39.63
C SER A 151 -14.38 11.15 40.32
N GLY A 152 -14.87 12.25 39.75
CA GLY A 152 -14.80 13.57 40.38
C GLY A 152 -15.85 13.81 41.46
N LEU A 153 -16.82 12.91 41.59
CA LEU A 153 -17.95 13.01 42.53
C LEU A 153 -17.84 12.06 43.73
N ALA A 154 -16.91 11.09 43.68
CA ALA A 154 -16.56 10.18 44.76
C ALA A 154 -15.34 10.70 45.53
#